data_AF-A0A1F6E1T0-F1
#
_entry.id   AF-A0A1F6E1T0-F1
#
_cell.length_a   1.000
_cell.length_b   1.000
_cell.length_c   1.000
_cell.angle_alpha   90.00
_cell.angle_beta   90.00
_cell.angle_gamma   90.00
#
_symmetry.space_group_name_H-M   'P 1'
#
loop_
_entity.id
_entity.type
_entity.pdbx_description
1 polymer ?
#
loop_
_entity_poly.entity_id
_entity_poly.type
_entity_poly.pdbx_seq_one_letter_code
_entity_poly.pdbx_strand_id
1 'polypeptide(L)' 'MPITGEQEKFINNLVKSGKAANKAHVVRYALQRLAEEEAVNAVLQAEREIDEGKGLRGELKKLLKKI' A
#
# COMPACT_ATOMS: atom_id res chain seq x y z
N MET A 1 18.16 6.27 -7.14
CA MET A 1 18.58 6.12 -5.73
C MET A 1 19.26 4.77 -5.57
N PRO A 2 20.51 4.71 -5.09
CA PRO A 2 21.17 3.44 -4.79
C PRO A 2 20.53 2.77 -3.58
N ILE A 3 20.58 1.44 -3.55
CA ILE A 3 20.15 0.63 -2.40
C ILE A 3 21.18 0.82 -1.27
N THR A 4 20.72 1.03 -0.05
CA THR A 4 21.61 1.16 1.11
C THR A 4 22.19 -0.19 1.52
N GLY A 5 23.34 -0.19 2.21
CA GLY A 5 23.93 -1.44 2.70
C GLY A 5 23.01 -2.25 3.63
N GLU A 6 22.12 -1.58 4.36
CA GLU A 6 21.12 -2.24 5.20
C GLU A 6 20.02 -2.91 4.37
N GLN A 7 19.52 -2.22 3.33
CA GLN A 7 18.55 -2.80 2.40
C GLN A 7 19.14 -4.01 1.67
N GLU A 8 20.42 -3.97 1.30
CA GLU A 8 21.10 -5.11 0.69
C GLU A 8 21.24 -6.29 1.66
N LYS A 9 21.58 -6.04 2.94
CA LYS A 9 21.57 -7.07 3.98
C LYS A 9 20.19 -7.69 4.14
N PHE A 10 19.14 -6.87 4.16
CA PHE A 10 17.75 -7.34 4.26
C PHE A 10 17.35 -8.24 3.08
N ILE A 11 17.64 -7.80 1.84
CA ILE A 11 17.37 -8.58 0.63
C ILE A 11 18.12 -9.92 0.68
N ASN A 12 19.39 -9.91 1.08
CA ASN A 12 20.20 -11.13 1.20
C ASN A 12 19.64 -12.08 2.27
N ASN A 13 19.14 -11.57 3.39
CA ASN A 13 18.53 -12.38 4.44
C ASN A 13 17.23 -13.03 3.97
N LEU A 14 16.41 -12.33 3.18
CA LEU A 14 15.20 -12.90 2.58
C LEU A 14 15.52 -14.06 1.63
N VAL A 15 16.54 -13.90 0.80
CA VAL A 15 17.00 -14.99 -0.08
C VAL A 15 17.53 -16.17 0.73
N LYS A 16 18.39 -15.91 1.73
CA LYS A 16 18.95 -16.97 2.61
C LYS A 16 17.87 -17.72 3.40
N SER A 17 16.78 -17.04 3.78
CA SER A 17 15.66 -17.65 4.49
C SER A 17 14.76 -18.53 3.63
N GLY A 18 15.01 -18.61 2.31
CA GLY A 18 14.16 -19.34 1.36
C GLY A 18 12.85 -18.63 1.00
N LYS A 19 12.55 -17.47 1.61
CA LYS A 19 11.37 -16.65 1.30
C LYS A 19 11.41 -16.08 -0.12
N ALA A 20 12.57 -15.99 -0.74
CA ALA A 20 12.74 -15.56 -2.12
C ALA A 20 13.86 -16.33 -2.82
N ALA A 21 13.64 -16.64 -4.10
CA ALA A 21 14.59 -17.39 -4.92
C ALA A 21 15.87 -16.61 -5.29
N ASN A 22 15.78 -15.28 -5.37
CA ASN A 22 16.90 -14.37 -5.65
C ASN A 22 16.52 -12.92 -5.34
N LYS A 23 17.47 -11.99 -5.48
CA LYS A 23 17.25 -10.55 -5.23
C LYS A 23 16.12 -9.97 -6.09
N ALA A 24 16.04 -10.35 -7.36
CA ALA A 24 15.00 -9.85 -8.26
C ALA A 24 13.60 -10.34 -7.84
N HIS A 25 13.49 -11.56 -7.33
CA HIS A 25 12.24 -12.07 -6.74
C HIS A 25 11.84 -11.25 -5.50
N VAL A 26 12.80 -10.89 -4.63
CA VAL A 26 12.51 -10.00 -3.48
C VAL A 26 11.93 -8.66 -3.94
N VAL A 27 12.51 -8.05 -4.97
CA VAL A 27 12.03 -6.76 -5.49
C VAL A 27 10.62 -6.88 -6.07
N ARG A 28 10.36 -7.90 -6.89
CA ARG A 28 9.01 -8.13 -7.44
C ARG A 28 7.97 -8.36 -6.33
N TYR A 29 8.34 -9.16 -5.32
CA TYR A 29 7.51 -9.42 -4.15
C TYR A 29 7.20 -8.13 -3.39
N ALA A 30 8.20 -7.27 -3.16
CA ALA A 30 8.02 -6.00 -2.48
C ALA A 30 7.09 -5.04 -3.26
N LEU A 31 7.25 -4.97 -4.58
CA LEU A 31 6.36 -4.15 -5.43
C LEU A 31 4.91 -4.63 -5.38
N GLN A 32 4.69 -5.94 -5.42
CA GLN A 32 3.35 -6.50 -5.28
C GLN A 32 2.74 -6.19 -3.91
N ARG A 33 3.50 -6.36 -2.83
CA ARG A 33 3.05 -6.02 -1.47
C ARG A 33 2.73 -4.53 -1.33
N LEU A 34 3.55 -3.65 -1.90
CA LEU A 34 3.30 -2.21 -1.88
C LEU A 34 1.98 -1.85 -2.55
N ALA A 35 1.67 -2.45 -3.71
CA ALA A 35 0.40 -2.21 -4.39
C ALA A 35 -0.81 -2.68 -3.56
N GLU A 36 -0.68 -3.81 -2.86
CA GLU A 36 -1.72 -4.31 -1.95
C GLU A 36 -1.89 -3.38 -0.72
N GLU A 37 -0.80 -2.90 -0.15
CA GLU A 37 -0.80 -1.95 0.97
C GLU A 37 -1.43 -0.61 0.59
N GLU A 38 -1.18 -0.10 -0.62
CA GLU A 38 -1.83 1.12 -1.12
C GLU A 38 -3.36 0.97 -1.20
N ALA A 39 -3.85 -0.17 -1.67
CA ALA A 39 -5.28 -0.44 -1.74
C ALA A 39 -5.92 -0.49 -0.33
N VAL A 40 -5.25 -1.13 0.63
CA VAL A 40 -5.70 -1.16 2.02
C VAL A 40 -5.67 0.25 2.64
N ASN A 41 -4.59 0.99 2.42
CA ASN A 41 -4.43 2.35 2.93
C ASN A 41 -5.48 3.31 2.36
N ALA A 42 -5.89 3.14 1.10
CA ALA A 42 -6.95 3.94 0.50
C ALA A 42 -8.29 3.76 1.25
N VAL A 43 -8.64 2.51 1.61
CA VAL A 43 -9.87 2.23 2.38
C VAL A 43 -9.75 2.80 3.80
N LEU A 44 -8.65 2.53 4.50
CA LEU A 44 -8.44 3.06 5.85
C LEU A 44 -8.45 4.58 5.89
N GLN A 45 -7.93 5.21 4.84
CA GLN A 45 -7.97 6.66 4.70
C GLN A 45 -9.40 7.16 4.47
N ALA A 46 -10.17 6.50 3.61
CA ALA A 46 -11.58 6.83 3.41
C ALA A 46 -12.41 6.67 4.70
N GLU A 47 -12.18 5.62 5.48
CA GLU A 47 -12.82 5.43 6.79
C GLU A 47 -12.52 6.59 7.74
N ARG A 48 -11.24 6.98 7.86
CA ARG A 48 -10.85 8.15 8.66
C ARG A 48 -11.54 9.43 8.21
N GLU A 49 -11.67 9.65 6.91
CA GLU A 49 -12.35 10.85 6.38
C GLU A 49 -13.85 10.87 6.74
N ILE A 50 -14.51 9.71 6.77
CA ILE A 50 -15.90 9.61 7.25
C ILE A 50 -16.00 9.96 8.74
N ASP A 51 -15.08 9.45 9.56
CA ASP A 51 -15.02 9.73 11.01
C ASP A 51 -14.76 11.21 11.29
N GLU A 52 -13.91 11.85 10.49
CA GLU A 52 -13.64 13.29 10.52
C GLU A 52 -14.81 14.15 9.98
N GLY A 53 -15.91 13.52 9.55
CA GLY A 53 -17.11 14.21 9.07
C GLY A 53 -16.98 14.76 7.65
N LYS A 54 -15.96 14.36 6.89
CA LYS A 54 -15.76 14.76 5.48
C LYS A 54 -16.65 13.99 4.50
N GLY A 55 -17.38 12.99 4.98
CA GLY A 55 -18.33 12.23 4.18
C GLY A 55 -19.54 13.04 3.73
N LEU A 56 -19.99 12.80 2.49
CA LEU A 56 -21.25 13.33 1.97
C LEU A 56 -22.44 12.68 2.70
N ARG A 57 -23.37 13.49 3.20
CA ARG A 57 -24.61 13.04 3.87
C ARG A 57 -25.82 13.76 3.28
N GLY A 58 -26.95 13.06 3.13
CA GLY A 58 -28.22 13.62 2.63
C GLY A 58 -28.86 12.82 1.49
N GLU A 59 -29.85 13.40 0.82
CA GLU A 59 -30.58 12.74 -0.27
C GLU A 59 -29.68 12.42 -1.46
N LEU A 60 -29.73 11.17 -1.93
CA LEU A 60 -28.90 10.68 -3.03
C LEU A 60 -29.02 11.54 -4.31
N LYS A 61 -30.23 11.95 -4.69
CA LYS A 61 -30.46 12.83 -5.86
C LYS A 61 -29.78 14.20 -5.74
N LYS A 62 -29.62 14.72 -4.52
CA LYS A 62 -28.94 16.00 -4.25
C LYS A 62 -27.43 15.82 -4.24
N LEU A 63 -26.94 14.71 -3.70
CA LEU A 63 -25.51 14.38 -3.67
C LEU A 63 -24.97 14.15 -5.09
N LEU A 64 -25.70 13.41 -5.93
CA LEU A 64 -25.32 13.15 -7.33
C LEU A 64 -25.15 14.42 -8.19
N LYS A 65 -25.73 15.56 -7.78
CA LYS A 65 -25.58 16.85 -8.48
C LYS A 65 -24.34 17.64 -8.04
N LYS A 66 -23.63 17.19 -7.00
CA LYS A 66 -22.46 17.87 -6.40
C LYS A 66 -21.12 17.23 -6.80
N ILE A 67 -21.18 16.11 -7.52
CA ILE A 67 -20.04 15.34 -8.04
C ILE A 67 -20.05 15.54 -9.55
#